data_AF-A0AAW9YCK9-F1
#
_entry.id   AF-A0AAW9YCK9-F1
#
_cell.length_a   1.000
_cell.length_b   1.000
_cell.length_c   1.000
_cell.angle_alpha   90.00
_cell.angle_beta   90.00
_cell.angle_gamma   90.00
#
_symmetry.space_group_name_H-M   'P 1'
#
loop_
_entity.id
_entity.type
_entity.pdbx_description
1 polymer ?
#
loop_
_entity_poly.entity_id
_entity_poly.type
_entity_poly.pdbx_seq_one_letter_code
_entity_poly.pdbx_strand_id
1 'polypeptide(L)'
;MEMHQAYRERMSAQLKEWGCQINLLEAKLETLSADMRVKGSKELQALRARQHAASDSMEVLGRESGESWEQVKLTADQMWHDLKSGLAEAQSKFK
;
A
#
# COMPACT_ATOMS: atom_id res chain seq x y z
N MET A 1 -3.86 -0.67 -24.75
CA MET A 1 -5.04 -1.13 -23.99
C MET A 1 -4.67 -2.28 -23.06
N GLU A 2 -4.19 -3.42 -23.56
CA GLU A 2 -3.81 -4.58 -22.70
C GLU A 2 -2.72 -4.25 -21.67
N MET A 3 -1.72 -3.44 -22.01
CA MET A 3 -0.64 -3.09 -21.08
C MET A 3 -1.12 -2.29 -19.85
N HIS A 4 -2.14 -1.44 -20.01
CA HIS A 4 -2.73 -0.69 -18.90
C HIS A 4 -3.56 -1.60 -18.01
N GLN A 5 -4.27 -2.56 -18.61
CA GLN A 5 -5.10 -3.52 -17.89
C GLN A 5 -4.25 -4.48 -17.07
N ALA A 6 -3.22 -5.07 -17.67
CA ALA A 6 -2.27 -5.95 -16.98
C ALA A 6 -1.55 -5.22 -15.81
N TYR A 7 -1.19 -3.95 -16.01
CA TYR A 7 -0.64 -3.13 -14.93
C TYR A 7 -1.66 -2.97 -13.79
N ARG A 8 -2.90 -2.61 -14.11
CA ARG A 8 -3.97 -2.43 -13.11
C ARG A 8 -4.28 -3.71 -12.33
N GLU A 9 -4.32 -4.86 -13.01
CA GLU A 9 -4.57 -6.14 -12.35
C GLU A 9 -3.43 -6.53 -11.40
N ARG A 10 -2.17 -6.38 -11.84
CA ARG A 10 -1.00 -6.63 -11.00
C ARG A 10 -1.01 -5.76 -9.74
N MET A 11 -1.25 -4.46 -9.93
CA MET A 11 -1.30 -3.50 -8.84
C MET A 11 -2.47 -3.83 -7.88
N SER A 12 -3.66 -4.11 -8.40
CA SER A 12 -4.80 -4.50 -7.56
C SER A 12 -4.51 -5.77 -6.74
N ALA A 13 -3.87 -6.78 -7.35
CA ALA A 13 -3.48 -8.00 -6.65
C ALA A 13 -2.47 -7.72 -5.52
N GLN A 14 -1.46 -6.90 -5.78
CA GLN A 14 -0.48 -6.50 -4.76
C GLN A 14 -1.11 -5.67 -3.63
N LEU A 15 -2.04 -4.76 -3.92
CA LEU A 15 -2.77 -4.01 -2.87
C LEU A 15 -3.59 -4.92 -1.96
N LYS A 16 -4.21 -5.96 -2.52
CA LYS A 16 -4.91 -6.99 -1.72
C LYS A 16 -3.94 -7.74 -0.82
N GLU A 17 -2.80 -8.16 -1.38
CA GLU A 17 -1.75 -8.85 -0.62
C GLU A 17 -1.23 -7.99 0.55
N TRP A 18 -0.94 -6.72 0.28
CA TRP A 18 -0.50 -5.77 1.31
C TRP A 18 -1.59 -5.48 2.34
N GLY A 19 -2.85 -5.38 1.92
CA GLY A 19 -3.98 -5.25 2.85
C GLY A 19 -4.04 -6.43 3.84
N CYS A 20 -3.86 -7.65 3.35
CA CYS A 20 -3.77 -8.84 4.22
C CYS A 20 -2.57 -8.76 5.17
N GLN A 21 -1.40 -8.34 4.69
CA GLN A 21 -0.20 -8.19 5.52
C GLN A 21 -0.39 -7.11 6.60
N ILE A 22 -0.99 -5.96 6.27
CA ILE A 22 -1.32 -4.90 7.23
C ILE A 22 -2.30 -5.41 8.28
N ASN A 23 -3.34 -6.17 7.90
CA ASN A 23 -4.27 -6.77 8.85
C ASN A 23 -3.59 -7.79 9.78
N LEU A 24 -2.62 -8.56 9.26
CA LEU A 24 -1.82 -9.45 10.08
C LEU A 24 -0.95 -8.68 11.09
N LEU A 25 -0.35 -7.56 10.66
CA LEU A 25 0.41 -6.68 11.55
C LEU A 25 -0.47 -6.06 12.63
N GLU A 26 -1.70 -5.65 12.29
CA GLU A 26 -2.71 -5.15 13.23
C GLU A 26 -3.02 -6.19 14.31
N ALA A 27 -3.34 -7.42 13.90
CA ALA A 27 -3.61 -8.51 14.84
C ALA A 27 -2.40 -8.84 15.73
N LYS A 28 -1.18 -8.83 15.18
CA LYS A 28 0.06 -9.00 15.98
C LYS A 28 0.23 -7.88 16.99
N LEU A 29 -0.01 -6.64 16.57
CA LEU A 29 0.00 -5.46 17.43
C LEU A 29 -0.92 -5.65 18.63
N GLU A 30 -2.08 -6.26 18.42
CA GLU A 30 -3.04 -6.55 19.49
C GLU A 30 -2.59 -7.61 20.49
N THR A 31 -1.51 -8.33 20.22
CA THR A 31 -0.89 -9.26 21.18
C THR A 31 0.25 -8.62 21.98
N LEU A 32 0.73 -7.44 21.57
CA LEU A 32 1.84 -6.74 22.21
C LEU A 32 1.40 -5.90 23.42
N SER A 33 2.38 -5.54 24.24
CA SER A 33 2.25 -4.63 25.37
C SER A 33 1.71 -3.26 24.97
N ALA A 34 1.06 -2.55 25.89
CA ALA A 34 0.42 -1.26 25.64
C ALA A 34 1.37 -0.20 25.03
N ASP A 35 2.64 -0.13 25.47
CA ASP A 35 3.63 0.80 24.89
C ASP A 35 3.95 0.50 23.42
N MET A 36 4.14 -0.78 23.10
CA MET A 36 4.39 -1.23 21.73
C MET A 36 3.16 -1.05 20.84
N ARG A 37 1.95 -1.23 21.41
CA ARG A 37 0.70 -0.96 20.70
C ARG A 37 0.58 0.49 20.25
N VAL A 38 0.94 1.45 21.10
CA VAL A 38 0.86 2.88 20.76
C VAL A 38 1.83 3.24 19.63
N LYS A 39 3.08 2.75 19.70
CA LYS A 39 4.08 2.98 18.66
C LYS A 39 3.68 2.31 17.35
N GLY A 40 3.31 1.04 17.42
CA GLY A 40 2.91 0.26 16.26
C GLY A 40 1.63 0.76 15.60
N SER A 41 0.65 1.26 16.37
CA SER A 41 -0.60 1.81 15.80
C SER A 41 -0.34 3.02 14.90
N LYS A 42 0.64 3.86 15.24
CA LYS A 42 1.03 5.00 14.38
C LYS A 42 1.62 4.52 13.06
N GLU A 43 2.51 3.52 13.12
CA GLU A 43 3.11 2.92 11.91
C GLU A 43 2.05 2.22 11.04
N LEU A 44 1.14 1.48 11.68
CA LEU A 44 0.03 0.81 11.01
C LEU A 44 -0.93 1.80 10.34
N GLN A 45 -1.25 2.91 11.02
CA GLN A 45 -2.08 3.98 10.46
C GLN A 45 -1.42 4.62 9.24
N ALA A 46 -0.10 4.86 9.29
CA ALA A 46 0.64 5.36 8.15
C ALA A 46 0.61 4.38 6.96
N LEU A 47 0.72 3.07 7.22
CA LEU A 47 0.58 2.04 6.18
C LEU A 47 -0.81 2.00 5.57
N ARG A 48 -1.87 2.04 6.39
CA ARG A 48 -3.27 2.12 5.92
C ARG A 48 -3.49 3.36 5.05
N ALA A 49 -2.95 4.51 5.45
CA ALA A 49 -3.06 5.75 4.66
C ALA A 49 -2.36 5.62 3.29
N ARG A 50 -1.14 5.06 3.27
CA ARG A 50 -0.39 4.79 2.02
C ARG A 50 -1.13 3.79 1.11
N GLN A 51 -1.70 2.73 1.69
CA GLN A 51 -2.54 1.77 0.95
C GLN A 51 -3.76 2.43 0.31
N HIS A 52 -4.41 3.34 1.03
CA HIS A 52 -5.56 4.07 0.52
C HIS A 52 -5.16 5.03 -0.61
N ALA A 53 -4.07 5.79 -0.43
CA ALA A 53 -3.54 6.67 -1.46
C ALA A 53 -3.14 5.92 -2.74
N ALA A 54 -2.50 4.76 -2.60
CA ALA A 54 -2.17 3.89 -3.73
C ALA A 54 -3.43 3.35 -4.43
N SER A 55 -4.46 2.96 -3.67
CA SER A 55 -5.76 2.54 -4.23
C SER A 55 -6.46 3.65 -5.01
N ASP A 56 -6.44 4.87 -4.47
CA ASP A 56 -7.02 6.06 -5.11
C ASP A 56 -6.29 6.41 -6.41
N SER A 57 -4.95 6.41 -6.39
CA SER A 57 -4.13 6.59 -7.60
C SER A 57 -4.43 5.54 -8.67
N MET A 58 -4.70 4.29 -8.29
CA MET A 58 -5.09 3.24 -9.24
C MET A 58 -6.46 3.49 -9.88
N GLU A 59 -7.40 4.08 -9.14
CA GLU A 59 -8.71 4.46 -9.68
C GLU A 59 -8.57 5.61 -10.69
N VAL A 60 -7.78 6.63 -10.35
CA VAL A 60 -7.47 7.76 -11.24
C VAL A 60 -6.77 7.26 -12.51
N LEU A 61 -5.77 6.38 -12.36
CA LEU A 61 -5.06 5.73 -13.48
C LEU A 61 -5.95 4.81 -14.33
N GLY A 62 -7.10 4.39 -13.79
CA GLY A 62 -8.17 3.70 -14.50
C GLY A 62 -8.95 4.60 -15.45
N ARG A 63 -9.08 5.88 -15.11
CA ARG A 63 -9.86 6.90 -15.83
C ARG A 63 -9.01 7.67 -16.85
N GLU A 64 -7.73 7.86 -16.54
CA GLU A 64 -6.78 8.59 -17.39
C GLU A 64 -6.26 7.73 -18.56
N SER A 65 -5.84 8.36 -19.65
CA SER A 65 -5.30 7.70 -20.85
C SER A 65 -4.30 8.62 -21.57
N GLY A 66 -3.42 8.04 -22.41
CA GLY A 66 -2.43 8.83 -23.15
C GLY A 66 -1.31 9.39 -22.26
N GLU A 67 -0.89 10.63 -22.49
CA GLU A 67 0.23 11.26 -21.79
C GLU A 67 -0.03 11.44 -20.28
N SER A 68 -1.27 11.76 -19.89
CA SER A 68 -1.68 11.85 -18.48
C SER A 68 -1.51 10.52 -17.75
N TRP A 69 -1.67 9.39 -18.44
CA TRP A 69 -1.53 8.08 -17.83
C TRP A 69 -0.09 7.80 -17.38
N GLU A 70 0.90 8.23 -18.16
CA GLU A 70 2.32 8.06 -17.79
C GLU A 70 2.69 8.90 -16.56
N GLN A 71 2.16 10.12 -16.45
CA GLN A 71 2.38 10.96 -15.26
C GLN A 71 1.75 10.36 -14.01
N VAL A 72 0.47 9.96 -14.09
CA VAL A 72 -0.23 9.33 -12.95
C VAL A 72 0.45 8.02 -12.57
N LYS A 73 0.95 7.25 -13.55
CA LYS A 73 1.70 6.02 -13.30
C LYS A 73 2.97 6.28 -12.50
N LEU A 74 3.75 7.30 -12.85
CA LEU A 74 4.96 7.64 -12.10
C LEU A 74 4.64 7.95 -10.62
N THR A 75 3.58 8.72 -10.38
CA THR A 75 3.11 9.00 -9.02
C THR A 75 2.64 7.73 -8.31
N ALA A 76 1.86 6.88 -8.98
CA ALA A 76 1.38 5.62 -8.44
C ALA A 76 2.54 4.67 -8.09
N ASP A 77 3.57 4.58 -8.95
CA ASP A 77 4.75 3.73 -8.74
C ASP A 77 5.57 4.18 -7.53
N GLN A 78 5.73 5.50 -7.35
CA GLN A 78 6.37 6.08 -6.16
C GLN A 78 5.59 5.72 -4.89
N MET A 79 4.27 5.93 -4.87
CA MET A 79 3.42 5.53 -3.74
C MET A 79 3.50 4.02 -3.47
N TRP A 80 3.60 3.22 -4.53
CA TRP A 80 3.79 1.77 -4.45
C TRP A 80 5.09 1.41 -3.74
N HIS A 81 6.18 2.06 -4.14
CA HIS A 81 7.49 1.86 -3.55
C HIS A 81 7.48 2.23 -2.07
N ASP A 82 6.91 3.38 -1.72
CA ASP A 82 6.82 3.85 -0.33
C ASP A 82 5.97 2.94 0.55
N LEU A 83 4.87 2.39 0.00
CA LEU A 83 4.04 1.42 0.71
C LEU A 83 4.79 0.09 0.92
N LYS A 84 5.45 -0.41 -0.12
CA LYS A 84 6.25 -1.64 -0.05
C LYS A 84 7.36 -1.53 0.99
N SER A 85 8.12 -0.45 0.95
CA SER A 85 9.22 -0.21 1.89
C SER A 85 8.71 -0.08 3.32
N GLY A 86 7.66 0.71 3.55
CA GLY A 86 7.05 0.83 4.87
C GLY A 86 6.52 -0.51 5.41
N LEU A 87 5.92 -1.33 4.55
CA LEU A 87 5.41 -2.64 4.94
C LEU A 87 6.55 -3.59 5.33
N ALA A 88 7.63 -3.60 4.56
CA ALA A 88 8.83 -4.40 4.87
C ALA A 88 9.49 -3.95 6.18
N GLU A 89 9.58 -2.65 6.43
CA GLU A 89 10.08 -2.09 7.69
C GLU A 89 9.21 -2.52 8.87
N ALA A 90 7.89 -2.37 8.75
CA ALA A 90 6.96 -2.79 9.80
C ALA A 90 7.08 -4.29 10.06
N GLN A 91 7.08 -5.12 9.02
CA GLN A 91 7.28 -6.57 9.17
C GLN A 91 8.58 -6.94 9.87
N SER A 92 9.66 -6.22 9.60
CA SER A 92 10.95 -6.42 10.28
C SER A 92 10.87 -6.08 11.77
N LYS A 93 10.12 -5.01 12.13
CA LYS A 93 9.89 -4.61 13.52
C LYS A 93 8.95 -5.54 14.29
N PHE A 94 8.00 -6.17 13.59
CA PHE A 94 7.00 -7.10 14.15
C PHE A 94 7.39 -8.59 13.98
N LYS A 95 8.67 -8.86 13.68
CA LYS A 95 9.22 -10.21 13.59
C LYS A 95 9.65 -10.72 14.96
#